data_AF-A0A3M2CUA8-F1
#
_entry.id   AF-A0A3M2CUA8-F1
#
_cell.length_a   1.000
_cell.length_b   1.000
_cell.length_c   1.000
_cell.angle_alpha   90.00
_cell.angle_beta   90.00
_cell.angle_gamma   90.00
#
_symmetry.space_group_name_H-M   'P 1'
#
loop_
_entity.id
_entity.type
_entity.pdbx_description
1 polymer ?
#
loop_
_entity_poly.entity_id
_entity_poly.type
_entity_poly.pdbx_seq_one_letter_code
_entity_poly.pdbx_strand_id
1 'polypeptide(L)' 'MVIPKEVREKLRLVPEQHLQVPEKGGVITLIPEVPLKTLKGALKGMSTTDIRGKKDRL' A
#
# COMPACT_ATOMS: atom_id res chain seq x y z
N MET A 1 -17.17 -11.12 -0.65
CA MET A 1 -16.90 -10.38 0.59
C MET A 1 -17.15 -8.91 0.35
N VAL A 2 -17.95 -8.24 1.18
CA VAL A 2 -18.24 -6.80 1.04
C VAL A 2 -17.52 -6.07 2.15
N ILE A 3 -16.81 -4.97 1.82
CA ILE A 3 -16.22 -4.09 2.82
C ILE A 3 -17.32 -3.13 3.31
N PRO A 4 -17.66 -3.10 4.61
CA PRO A 4 -18.63 -2.16 5.15
C PRO A 4 -18.28 -0.71 4.82
N LYS A 5 -19.30 0.14 4.66
CA LYS A 5 -19.12 1.56 4.31
C LYS A 5 -18.25 2.30 5.34
N GLU A 6 -18.47 2.05 6.62
CA GLU A 6 -17.70 2.64 7.73
C GLU A 6 -16.20 2.32 7.66
N VAL A 7 -15.86 1.10 7.24
CA VAL A 7 -14.46 0.68 7.06
C VAL A 7 -13.85 1.37 5.84
N ARG A 8 -14.60 1.50 4.74
CA ARG A 8 -14.17 2.26 3.54
C ARG A 8 -13.89 3.72 3.86
N GLU A 9 -14.75 4.37 4.64
CA GLU A 9 -14.61 5.78 5.01
C GLU A 9 -13.44 6.02 5.95
N LYS A 10 -13.27 5.17 6.99
CA LYS A 10 -12.13 5.26 7.92
C LYS A 10 -10.78 5.08 7.24
N LEU A 11 -10.71 4.15 6.29
CA LEU A 11 -9.50 3.87 5.51
C LEU A 11 -9.36 4.79 4.28
N ARG A 12 -10.33 5.69 4.04
CA ARG A 12 -10.39 6.59 2.87
C ARG A 12 -10.16 5.86 1.54
N LEU A 13 -10.73 4.66 1.42
CA LEU A 13 -10.58 3.83 0.22
C LEU A 13 -11.33 4.45 -0.95
N VAL A 14 -10.63 4.65 -2.05
CA VAL A 14 -11.22 5.12 -3.31
C VAL A 14 -11.62 3.89 -4.15
N PRO A 15 -12.75 3.92 -4.89
CA PRO A 15 -13.05 2.90 -5.88
C PRO A 15 -11.84 2.65 -6.80
N GLU A 16 -11.60 1.40 -7.20
CA GLU A 16 -10.46 0.97 -8.03
C GLU A 16 -9.07 1.01 -7.36
N GLN A 17 -8.99 1.38 -6.08
CA GLN A 17 -7.74 1.30 -5.34
C GLN A 17 -7.31 -0.16 -5.08
N HIS A 18 -6.04 -0.47 -5.35
CA HIS A 18 -5.46 -1.78 -5.09
C HIS A 18 -5.24 -2.01 -3.58
N LEU A 19 -5.57 -3.21 -3.12
CA LEU A 19 -5.35 -3.67 -1.74
C LEU A 19 -4.47 -4.92 -1.75
N GLN A 20 -3.49 -4.97 -0.87
CA GLN A 20 -2.79 -6.22 -0.56
C GLN A 20 -3.53 -6.95 0.55
N VAL A 21 -3.67 -8.27 0.39
CA VAL A 21 -4.46 -9.13 1.28
C VAL A 21 -3.60 -10.30 1.77
N PRO A 22 -2.55 -10.06 2.58
CA PRO A 22 -1.81 -11.16 3.19
C PRO A 22 -2.67 -11.86 4.24
N GLU A 23 -2.60 -13.19 4.22
CA GLU A 23 -3.12 -14.06 5.29
C GLU A 23 -1.96 -14.45 6.19
N LYS A 24 -2.12 -14.24 7.49
CA LYS A 24 -1.11 -14.62 8.49
C LYS A 24 -1.81 -15.17 9.72
N GLY A 25 -1.71 -16.48 9.92
CA GLY A 25 -2.23 -17.15 11.12
C GLY A 25 -3.75 -17.05 11.25
N GLY A 26 -4.48 -17.13 10.13
CA GLY A 26 -5.93 -17.02 10.08
C GLY A 26 -6.48 -15.59 10.12
N VAL A 27 -5.61 -14.58 10.16
CA VAL A 27 -5.99 -13.17 10.08
C VAL A 27 -5.72 -12.64 8.68
N ILE A 28 -6.77 -12.14 8.03
CA ILE A 28 -6.67 -11.43 6.76
C ILE A 28 -6.41 -9.96 7.05
N THR A 29 -5.25 -9.44 6.64
CA THR A 29 -4.92 -8.02 6.78
C THR A 29 -5.20 -7.31 5.45
N LEU A 30 -5.94 -6.19 5.48
CA LEU A 30 -6.19 -5.37 4.29
C LEU A 30 -5.27 -4.16 4.32
N ILE A 31 -4.31 -4.09 3.39
CA ILE A 31 -3.33 -3.01 3.32
C ILE A 31 -3.56 -2.21 2.03
N PRO A 32 -3.90 -0.91 2.10
CA PRO A 32 -4.05 -0.09 0.92
C PRO A 32 -2.71 0.16 0.22
N GLU A 33 -2.69 0.00 -1.10
CA GLU A 33 -1.52 0.37 -1.89
C GLU A 33 -1.50 1.89 -2.05
N VAL A 34 -0.53 2.54 -1.40
CA VAL A 34 -0.33 3.99 -1.45
C VAL A 34 0.74 4.29 -2.51
N PRO A 35 0.43 5.07 -3.57
CA PRO A 35 1.42 5.36 -4.61
C PRO A 35 2.63 6.08 -4.04
N LEU A 36 3.85 5.63 -4.41
CA LEU A 36 5.11 6.26 -3.98
C LEU A 36 5.17 7.77 -4.28
N LYS A 37 4.45 8.22 -5.31
CA LYS A 37 4.31 9.65 -5.65
C LYS A 37 3.66 10.48 -4.53
N THR A 38 2.69 9.91 -3.81
CA THR A 38 2.00 10.59 -2.70
C THR A 38 2.85 10.64 -1.44
N LEU A 39 3.87 9.78 -1.35
CA LEU A 39 4.85 9.76 -0.27
C LEU A 39 6.01 10.76 -0.51
N LYS A 40 6.08 11.40 -1.69
CA LYS A 40 7.02 12.49 -1.95
C LYS A 40 6.70 13.66 -1.02
N GLY A 41 7.63 14.00 -0.14
CA GLY A 41 7.45 15.01 0.93
C GLY A 41 7.50 14.38 2.32
N ALA A 42 6.75 13.31 2.56
CA ALA A 42 6.86 12.52 3.79
C ALA A 42 8.21 11.77 3.87
N LEU A 43 8.69 11.28 2.72
CA LEU A 43 9.96 10.56 2.59
C LEU A 43 11.12 11.46 2.15
N LYS A 44 11.03 12.79 2.33
CA LYS A 44 12.01 13.78 1.81
C LYS A 44 13.44 13.64 2.41
N GLY A 45 13.65 12.72 3.35
CA GLY A 45 14.95 12.37 3.91
C GLY A 45 15.28 10.87 3.86
N MET A 46 14.45 10.06 3.19
CA MET A 46 14.71 8.63 3.05
C MET A 46 15.67 8.42 1.89
N SER A 47 16.84 7.85 2.17
CA SER A 47 17.86 7.56 1.16
C SER A 47 17.32 6.55 0.15
N THR A 48 17.24 6.93 -1.13
CA THR A 48 16.86 6.02 -2.23
C THR A 48 18.08 5.33 -2.85
N THR A 49 19.27 5.53 -2.29
CA THR A 49 20.56 5.12 -2.88
C THR A 49 20.71 3.60 -2.99
N ASP A 50 20.11 2.84 -2.07
CA ASP A 50 20.17 1.36 -2.05
C ASP A 50 18.86 0.69 -2.48
N ILE A 51 17.92 1.44 -3.07
CA ILE A 51 16.69 0.84 -3.59
C ILE A 51 17.01 0.11 -4.90
N ARG A 52 17.33 -1.17 -4.78
CA ARG A 52 17.53 -2.08 -5.92
C ARG A 52 16.28 -2.06 -6.81
N GLY A 53 16.42 -1.50 -8.00
CA GLY A 53 15.34 -1.43 -8.98
C GLY A 53 15.05 -2.81 -9.60
N LYS A 54 13.77 -3.08 -9.95
CA LYS A 54 13.35 -4.30 -10.66
C LYS A 54 14.12 -4.61 -11.95
N LYS A 55 14.86 -3.64 -12.51
CA LYS A 55 15.72 -3.81 -13.68
C LYS A 55 16.99 -4.61 -13.41
N ASP A 56 17.37 -4.76 -12.14
CA ASP A 56 18.59 -5.43 -11.71
C ASP A 56 18.43 -6.97 -11.65
N ARG A 57 17.57 -7.50 -12.52
CA ARG A 57 17.32 -8.91 -12.81
C ARG A 57 17.79 -9.18 -14.24
N LEU A 58 19.10 -9.11 -14.46
CA LEU A 58 19.77 -9.71 -15.63
C LEU A 58 20.42 -11.01 -15.16
#